data_AF-A0A1B9HSJ6-F1
#
_entry.id   AF-A0A1B9HSJ6-F1
#
_cell.length_a   1.000
_cell.length_b   1.000
_cell.length_c   1.000
_cell.angle_alpha   90.00
_cell.angle_beta   90.00
_cell.angle_gamma   90.00
#
_symmetry.space_group_name_H-M   'P 1'
#
loop_
_entity.id
_entity.type
_entity.pdbx_description
1 polymer ?
#
loop_
_entity_poly.entity_id
_entity_poly.type
_entity_poly.pdbx_seq_one_letter_code
_entity_poly.pdbx_strand_id
1 'polypeptide(L)'
;MLASLALIAVPLLALVNASPVEKRFTSAKIVSGRDGLCLGVTKAGVGSPVVSVACSNANYLTNWDINPGSGSVILSGTGLALDAGSTPGNNGALKVWTSYPGLYQQTWYLTGDNRIAITGGNQCLDEGVNGIQTYQCTTGNTNQVFNVGGGGPSPSSSSSSAAPSCTCPT
;
A
#
# COMPACT_ATOMS: atom_id res chain seq x y z
N MET A 1 33.79 -61.06 -7.31
CA MET A 1 32.63 -60.29 -7.79
C MET A 1 32.57 -59.01 -6.98
N LEU A 2 33.05 -57.89 -7.53
CA LEU A 2 33.01 -56.56 -6.89
C LEU A 2 31.90 -55.76 -7.59
N ALA A 3 30.83 -55.47 -6.88
CA ALA A 3 29.71 -54.67 -7.38
C ALA A 3 29.95 -53.20 -7.00
N SER A 4 30.25 -52.37 -7.99
CA SER A 4 30.35 -50.92 -7.82
C SER A 4 28.94 -50.31 -7.77
N LEU A 5 28.54 -49.78 -6.61
CA LEU A 5 27.39 -48.89 -6.48
C LEU A 5 27.80 -47.48 -6.92
N ALA A 6 27.29 -47.02 -8.05
CA ALA A 6 27.39 -45.63 -8.45
C ALA A 6 26.31 -44.81 -7.72
N LEU A 7 26.73 -43.92 -6.81
CA LEU A 7 25.86 -42.89 -6.24
C LEU A 7 25.57 -41.83 -7.32
N ILE A 8 24.33 -41.77 -7.79
CA ILE A 8 23.85 -40.69 -8.65
C ILE A 8 23.47 -39.51 -7.76
N ALA A 9 24.33 -38.49 -7.71
CA ALA A 9 24.02 -37.21 -7.08
C ALA A 9 23.10 -36.40 -8.01
N VAL A 10 21.81 -36.32 -7.69
CA VAL A 10 20.86 -35.44 -8.38
C VAL A 10 21.04 -34.02 -7.86
N PRO A 11 21.37 -33.02 -8.70
CA PRO A 11 21.46 -31.64 -8.26
C PRO A 11 20.05 -31.09 -8.02
N LEU A 12 19.75 -30.73 -6.78
CA LEU A 12 18.54 -30.00 -6.41
C LEU A 12 18.61 -28.59 -7.04
N LEU A 13 17.96 -28.40 -8.19
CA LEU A 13 17.71 -27.07 -8.74
C LEU A 13 16.72 -26.37 -7.81
N ALA A 14 17.22 -25.41 -7.02
CA ALA A 14 16.37 -24.53 -6.23
C ALA A 14 15.48 -23.73 -7.19
N LEU A 15 14.16 -23.93 -7.10
CA LEU A 15 13.17 -23.09 -7.76
C LEU A 15 13.25 -21.70 -7.11
N VAL A 16 13.94 -20.77 -7.78
CA VAL A 16 13.87 -19.35 -7.46
C VAL A 16 12.46 -18.87 -7.80
N ASN A 17 11.58 -18.84 -6.79
CA ASN A 17 10.29 -18.16 -6.92
C ASN A 17 10.57 -16.67 -7.10
N ALA A 18 10.39 -16.16 -8.31
CA ALA A 18 10.37 -14.72 -8.53
C ALA A 18 9.17 -14.13 -7.78
N SER A 19 9.41 -13.32 -6.75
CA SER A 19 8.36 -12.52 -6.14
C SER A 19 7.79 -11.57 -7.20
N PRO A 20 6.46 -11.48 -7.36
CA PRO A 20 5.88 -10.53 -8.29
C PRO A 20 6.32 -9.11 -7.93
N VAL A 21 6.69 -8.32 -8.94
CA VAL A 21 6.99 -6.89 -8.76
C VAL A 21 5.67 -6.19 -8.44
N GLU A 22 5.45 -5.87 -7.16
CA GLU A 22 4.26 -5.17 -6.74
C GLU A 22 4.32 -3.69 -7.16
N LYS A 23 3.24 -3.19 -7.75
CA LYS A 23 3.15 -1.81 -8.27
C LYS A 23 3.25 -0.82 -7.11
N ARG A 24 4.28 0.03 -7.12
CA ARG A 24 4.37 1.19 -6.24
C ARG A 24 3.41 2.28 -6.71
N PHE A 25 2.67 2.87 -5.79
CA PHE A 25 1.76 3.97 -6.09
C PHE A 25 2.44 5.27 -5.68
N THR A 26 2.85 6.06 -6.66
CA THR A 26 3.39 7.40 -6.46
C THR A 26 2.33 8.42 -6.84
N SER A 27 2.16 9.47 -6.04
CA SER A 27 1.18 10.53 -6.26
C SER A 27 -0.25 10.02 -6.49
N ALA A 28 -0.63 8.90 -5.88
CA ALA A 28 -1.94 8.28 -6.08
C ALA A 28 -2.99 8.86 -5.15
N LYS A 29 -4.27 8.73 -5.51
CA LYS A 29 -5.39 8.99 -4.60
C LYS A 29 -5.68 7.72 -3.80
N ILE A 30 -6.04 7.90 -2.54
CA ILE A 30 -6.58 6.86 -1.66
C ILE A 30 -8.06 7.17 -1.50
N VAL A 31 -8.92 6.36 -2.13
CA VAL A 31 -10.35 6.64 -2.30
C VAL A 31 -11.16 5.67 -1.44
N SER A 32 -11.99 6.21 -0.54
CA SER A 32 -12.93 5.43 0.26
C SER A 32 -13.89 4.66 -0.64
N GLY A 33 -14.00 3.35 -0.39
CA GLY A 33 -15.00 2.49 -1.03
C GLY A 33 -16.42 2.76 -0.53
N ARG A 34 -16.60 3.51 0.56
CA ARG A 34 -17.90 3.82 1.14
C ARG A 34 -18.68 4.83 0.29
N ASP A 35 -18.04 5.90 -0.13
CA ASP A 35 -18.71 7.03 -0.79
C ASP A 35 -17.86 7.71 -1.90
N GLY A 36 -16.68 7.17 -2.21
CA GLY A 36 -15.80 7.70 -3.25
C GLY A 36 -15.04 8.96 -2.85
N LEU A 37 -15.05 9.35 -1.56
CA LEU A 37 -14.23 10.45 -1.08
C LEU A 37 -12.75 10.07 -0.96
N CYS A 38 -11.87 11.05 -1.12
CA CYS A 38 -10.44 10.88 -1.03
C CYS A 38 -9.92 11.21 0.36
N LEU A 39 -8.89 10.48 0.80
CA LEU A 39 -8.06 10.85 1.93
C LEU A 39 -7.34 12.16 1.61
N GLY A 40 -7.58 13.20 2.40
CA GLY A 40 -7.11 14.55 2.12
C GLY A 40 -6.59 15.29 3.34
N VAL A 41 -5.72 16.27 3.08
CA VAL A 41 -5.15 17.18 4.09
C VAL A 41 -5.25 18.60 3.57
N THR A 42 -5.78 19.53 4.38
CA THR A 42 -5.96 20.93 3.93
C THR A 42 -4.64 21.64 3.65
N LYS A 43 -3.57 21.29 4.40
CA LYS A 43 -2.23 21.86 4.23
C LYS A 43 -1.14 20.88 4.63
N ALA A 44 -0.01 20.90 3.94
CA ALA A 44 1.18 20.14 4.29
C ALA A 44 1.86 20.74 5.53
N GLY A 45 1.48 20.29 6.71
CA GLY A 45 2.05 20.72 7.98
C GLY A 45 1.95 19.63 9.03
N VAL A 46 2.98 19.53 9.87
CA VAL A 46 3.02 18.58 10.99
C VAL A 46 1.79 18.77 11.88
N GLY A 47 1.05 17.69 12.12
CA GLY A 47 -0.18 17.70 12.91
C GLY A 47 -1.43 18.08 12.14
N SER A 48 -1.35 18.43 10.85
CA SER A 48 -2.56 18.68 10.04
C SER A 48 -3.48 17.45 10.05
N PRO A 49 -4.79 17.63 10.28
CA PRO A 49 -5.72 16.51 10.31
C PRO A 49 -5.89 15.89 8.93
N VAL A 50 -6.10 14.59 8.92
CA VAL A 50 -6.47 13.83 7.72
C VAL A 50 -7.98 13.62 7.73
N VAL A 51 -8.63 13.95 6.62
CA VAL A 51 -10.09 13.94 6.48
C VAL A 51 -10.50 13.27 5.17
N SER A 52 -11.80 12.99 4.99
CA SER A 52 -12.35 12.58 3.71
C SER A 52 -12.96 13.79 2.99
N VAL A 53 -12.63 13.94 1.71
CA VAL A 53 -13.03 15.09 0.89
C VAL A 53 -13.29 14.68 -0.55
N ALA A 54 -14.03 15.49 -1.29
CA ALA A 54 -14.18 15.28 -2.73
C ALA A 54 -12.80 15.23 -3.41
N CYS A 55 -12.56 14.19 -4.20
CA CYS A 55 -11.25 13.93 -4.82
C CYS A 55 -10.75 15.04 -5.77
N SER A 56 -11.65 15.87 -6.29
CA SER A 56 -11.36 17.03 -7.15
C SER A 56 -11.19 18.34 -6.39
N ASN A 57 -11.32 18.34 -5.06
CA ASN A 57 -11.26 19.55 -4.26
C ASN A 57 -9.82 20.09 -4.21
N ALA A 58 -9.59 21.19 -4.92
CA ALA A 58 -8.27 21.82 -5.03
C ALA A 58 -7.75 22.44 -3.71
N ASN A 59 -8.61 22.60 -2.69
CA ASN A 59 -8.20 23.10 -1.37
C ASN A 59 -7.56 22.02 -0.48
N TYR A 60 -7.47 20.78 -0.97
CA TYR A 60 -6.89 19.67 -0.25
C TYR A 60 -5.80 19.00 -1.05
N LEU A 61 -4.77 18.55 -0.34
CA LEU A 61 -3.74 17.66 -0.84
C LEU A 61 -4.27 16.23 -0.70
N THR A 62 -4.48 15.55 -1.83
CA THR A 62 -5.11 14.20 -1.87
C THR A 62 -4.20 13.12 -2.45
N ASN A 63 -2.95 13.47 -2.73
CA ASN A 63 -2.01 12.61 -3.41
C ASN A 63 -1.04 12.02 -2.38
N TRP A 64 -0.90 10.70 -2.43
CA TRP A 64 -0.16 9.90 -1.48
C TRP A 64 0.78 8.94 -2.21
N ASP A 65 1.95 8.75 -1.63
CA ASP A 65 2.87 7.69 -2.00
C ASP A 65 2.63 6.51 -1.05
N ILE A 66 2.25 5.36 -1.59
CA ILE A 66 2.00 4.13 -0.84
C ILE A 66 2.57 2.96 -1.63
N ASN A 67 3.27 2.09 -0.92
CA ASN A 67 3.84 0.89 -1.50
C ASN A 67 3.07 -0.33 -0.98
N PRO A 68 2.88 -1.35 -1.82
CA PRO A 68 2.54 -2.68 -1.35
C PRO A 68 3.54 -3.18 -0.31
N GLY A 69 3.08 -4.03 0.60
CA GLY A 69 3.85 -4.43 1.78
C GLY A 69 3.77 -3.42 2.93
N SER A 70 4.63 -3.62 3.93
CA SER A 70 4.67 -2.78 5.13
C SER A 70 5.55 -1.54 4.92
N GLY A 71 5.03 -0.36 5.22
CA GLY A 71 5.78 0.88 5.11
C GLY A 71 4.96 2.13 5.41
N SER A 72 5.56 3.30 5.23
CA SER A 72 4.87 4.57 5.44
C SER A 72 4.00 4.96 4.25
N VAL A 73 2.86 5.58 4.54
CA VAL A 73 2.01 6.25 3.54
C VAL A 73 2.34 7.73 3.60
N ILE A 74 2.94 8.27 2.54
CA ILE A 74 3.53 9.62 2.55
C ILE A 74 2.65 10.58 1.76
N LEU A 75 2.38 11.76 2.31
CA LEU A 75 1.75 12.85 1.57
C LEU A 75 2.73 13.32 0.48
N SER A 76 2.38 13.10 -0.79
CA SER A 76 3.32 13.18 -1.90
C SER A 76 4.04 14.53 -1.97
N GLY A 77 5.36 14.48 -2.13
CA GLY A 77 6.22 15.66 -2.25
C GLY A 77 6.54 16.40 -0.94
N THR A 78 6.14 15.88 0.23
CA THR A 78 6.32 16.60 1.52
C THR A 78 7.23 15.91 2.54
N GLY A 79 7.35 14.57 2.51
CA GLY A 79 8.02 13.79 3.55
C GLY A 79 7.20 13.61 4.85
N LEU A 80 5.93 14.01 4.86
CA LEU A 80 5.01 13.80 5.97
C LEU A 80 4.28 12.46 5.81
N ALA A 81 4.25 11.64 6.87
CA ALA A 81 3.58 10.33 6.88
C ALA A 81 2.18 10.41 7.51
N LEU A 82 1.28 9.54 7.04
CA LEU A 82 0.02 9.23 7.70
C LEU A 82 0.30 8.63 9.09
N ASP A 83 -0.22 9.26 10.12
CA ASP A 83 0.08 8.98 11.52
C ASP A 83 -1.20 8.75 12.32
N ALA A 84 -1.28 7.60 12.98
CA ALA A 84 -2.43 7.16 13.79
C ALA A 84 -2.39 7.62 15.26
N GLY A 85 -1.42 8.45 15.66
CA GLY A 85 -1.20 8.82 17.05
C GLY A 85 -0.39 7.79 17.84
N SER A 86 0.11 8.15 19.01
CA SER A 86 1.02 7.30 19.81
C SER A 86 0.38 6.01 20.33
N THR A 87 -0.95 5.98 20.44
CA THR A 87 -1.73 4.83 20.92
C THR A 87 -2.94 4.60 20.01
N PRO A 88 -2.72 4.07 18.79
CA PRO A 88 -3.81 3.81 17.85
C PRO A 88 -4.88 2.89 18.44
N GLY A 89 -6.14 3.29 18.31
CA GLY A 89 -7.30 2.56 18.81
C GLY A 89 -8.58 2.94 18.08
N ASN A 90 -9.71 2.38 18.48
CA ASN A 90 -10.98 2.66 17.82
C ASN A 90 -11.35 4.14 17.94
N ASN A 91 -11.79 4.72 16.82
CA ASN A 91 -12.14 6.13 16.67
C ASN A 91 -10.96 7.10 16.86
N GLY A 92 -9.73 6.62 16.66
CA GLY A 92 -8.53 7.46 16.71
C GLY A 92 -8.44 8.38 15.49
N ALA A 93 -8.31 9.68 15.71
CA ALA A 93 -8.13 10.63 14.61
C ALA A 93 -6.73 10.48 13.97
N LEU A 94 -6.66 10.59 12.64
CA LEU A 94 -5.40 10.59 11.91
C LEU A 94 -4.92 12.01 11.60
N LYS A 95 -3.60 12.13 11.52
CA LYS A 95 -2.90 13.35 11.12
C LYS A 95 -1.76 13.00 10.20
N VAL A 96 -1.16 14.02 9.58
CA VAL A 96 0.18 13.87 9.00
C VAL A 96 1.24 14.30 10.01
N TRP A 97 2.36 13.62 10.03
CA TRP A 97 3.49 13.93 10.92
C TRP A 97 4.82 13.74 10.21
N THR A 98 5.92 14.24 10.78
CA THR A 98 7.26 13.92 10.30
C THR A 98 7.42 12.40 10.19
N SER A 99 7.86 11.93 9.02
CA SER A 99 8.05 10.50 8.78
C SER A 99 9.27 9.99 9.55
N TYR A 100 9.05 8.97 10.37
CA TYR A 100 10.10 8.25 11.08
C TYR A 100 9.99 6.76 10.74
N PRO A 101 10.99 6.18 10.07
CA PRO A 101 10.96 4.77 9.70
C PRO A 101 10.74 3.86 10.91
N GLY A 102 9.80 2.91 10.77
CA GLY A 102 9.56 1.87 11.77
C GLY A 102 8.70 2.27 12.96
N LEU A 103 8.20 3.51 13.04
CA LEU A 103 7.19 3.85 14.05
C LEU A 103 5.90 3.06 13.80
N TYR A 104 5.42 2.38 14.84
CA TYR A 104 4.20 1.56 14.78
C TYR A 104 3.03 2.34 14.17
N GLN A 105 2.78 3.55 14.66
CA GLN A 105 1.69 4.42 14.23
C GLN A 105 1.83 5.05 12.83
N GLN A 106 2.97 4.82 12.16
CA GLN A 106 3.25 5.29 10.79
C GLN A 106 3.59 4.14 9.83
N THR A 107 3.49 2.88 10.29
CA THR A 107 3.82 1.71 9.50
C THR A 107 2.55 0.99 9.12
N TRP A 108 2.12 1.18 7.88
CA TRP A 108 0.88 0.67 7.32
C TRP A 108 1.15 -0.50 6.36
N TYR A 109 0.15 -1.33 6.14
CA TYR A 109 0.16 -2.46 5.24
C TYR A 109 -1.08 -2.40 4.34
N LEU A 110 -0.87 -2.24 3.04
CA LEU A 110 -1.94 -2.35 2.05
C LEU A 110 -2.22 -3.84 1.81
N THR A 111 -3.36 -4.30 2.29
CA THR A 111 -3.82 -5.68 2.16
C THR A 111 -4.36 -5.95 0.76
N GLY A 112 -4.42 -7.24 0.38
CA GLY A 112 -4.96 -7.66 -0.91
C GLY A 112 -6.46 -7.44 -1.11
N ASP A 113 -7.20 -7.13 -0.03
CA ASP A 113 -8.62 -6.77 -0.09
C ASP A 113 -8.87 -5.27 0.19
N ASN A 114 -7.88 -4.45 -0.16
CA ASN A 114 -7.95 -2.98 -0.17
C ASN A 114 -8.15 -2.34 1.21
N ARG A 115 -7.74 -2.98 2.32
CA ARG A 115 -7.58 -2.31 3.62
C ARG A 115 -6.17 -1.78 3.80
N ILE A 116 -6.05 -0.64 4.48
CA ILE A 116 -4.77 -0.08 4.92
C ILE A 116 -4.68 -0.28 6.44
N ALA A 117 -3.93 -1.29 6.87
CA ALA A 117 -3.84 -1.73 8.26
C ALA A 117 -2.53 -1.30 8.93
N ILE A 118 -2.51 -1.06 10.24
CA ILE A 118 -1.25 -0.89 10.96
C ILE A 118 -0.51 -2.23 10.99
N THR A 119 0.73 -2.24 10.54
CA THR A 119 1.57 -3.45 10.50
C THR A 119 1.79 -3.99 11.91
N GLY A 120 1.50 -5.28 12.11
CA GLY A 120 1.64 -5.94 13.41
C GLY A 120 0.57 -5.53 14.44
N GLY A 121 -0.42 -4.73 14.04
CA GLY A 121 -1.54 -4.30 14.87
C GLY A 121 -2.88 -4.89 14.45
N ASN A 122 -3.95 -4.40 15.07
CA ASN A 122 -5.33 -4.76 14.74
C ASN A 122 -6.17 -3.56 14.26
N GLN A 123 -5.55 -2.41 14.01
CA GLN A 123 -6.22 -1.17 13.59
C GLN A 123 -6.09 -0.98 12.09
N CYS A 124 -7.17 -0.55 11.45
CA CYS A 124 -7.26 -0.22 10.04
C CYS A 124 -7.64 1.25 9.87
N LEU A 125 -7.23 1.86 8.76
CA LEU A 125 -7.86 3.07 8.27
C LEU A 125 -9.35 2.78 8.04
N ASP A 126 -10.21 3.65 8.54
CA ASP A 126 -11.65 3.52 8.54
C ASP A 126 -12.29 4.88 8.27
N GLU A 127 -13.40 4.89 7.52
CA GLU A 127 -14.26 6.06 7.41
C GLU A 127 -15.53 5.88 8.24
N GLY A 128 -15.47 6.38 9.47
CA GLY A 128 -16.58 6.37 10.41
C GLY A 128 -17.67 7.39 10.08
N VAL A 129 -18.70 7.45 10.92
CA VAL A 129 -19.77 8.45 10.78
C VAL A 129 -19.23 9.89 10.86
N ASN A 130 -18.16 10.10 11.63
CA ASN A 130 -17.51 11.39 11.82
C ASN A 130 -16.28 11.62 10.91
N GLY A 131 -16.11 10.77 9.89
CA GLY A 131 -15.00 10.84 8.94
C GLY A 131 -13.85 9.87 9.23
N ILE A 132 -12.67 10.22 8.74
CA ILE A 132 -11.47 9.38 8.78
C ILE A 132 -11.01 9.12 10.22
N GLN A 133 -10.77 7.85 10.53
CA GLN A 133 -10.36 7.37 11.84
C GLN A 133 -9.56 6.07 11.72
N THR A 134 -8.95 5.63 12.82
CA THR A 134 -8.57 4.22 13.01
C THR A 134 -9.72 3.45 13.65
N TYR A 135 -9.92 2.22 13.20
CA TYR A 135 -10.86 1.29 13.84
C TYR A 135 -10.35 -0.14 13.72
N GLN A 136 -10.78 -1.00 14.65
CA GLN A 136 -10.42 -2.42 14.61
C GLN A 136 -10.73 -3.02 13.23
N CYS A 137 -9.70 -3.60 12.61
CA CYS A 137 -9.82 -4.27 11.33
C CYS A 137 -10.90 -5.35 11.42
N THR A 138 -11.91 -5.24 10.57
CA THR A 138 -13.08 -6.12 10.56
C THR A 138 -13.33 -6.61 9.15
N THR A 139 -13.23 -7.92 8.94
CA THR A 139 -13.55 -8.54 7.65
C THR A 139 -14.97 -8.19 7.22
N GLY A 140 -15.14 -7.79 5.96
CA GLY A 140 -16.44 -7.40 5.41
C GLY A 140 -16.90 -5.99 5.78
N ASN A 141 -16.17 -5.24 6.62
CA ASN A 141 -16.47 -3.83 6.85
C ASN A 141 -16.06 -2.99 5.62
N THR A 142 -17.05 -2.50 4.88
CA THR A 142 -16.85 -1.70 3.67
C THR A 142 -16.31 -0.30 3.95
N ASN A 143 -16.45 0.21 5.19
CA ASN A 143 -15.88 1.50 5.58
C ASN A 143 -14.34 1.47 5.70
N GLN A 144 -13.75 0.28 5.66
CA GLN A 144 -12.30 0.05 5.76
C GLN A 144 -11.67 -0.26 4.39
N VAL A 145 -12.45 -0.19 3.32
CA VAL A 145 -11.99 -0.44 1.96
C VAL A 145 -11.55 0.88 1.32
N PHE A 146 -10.31 0.95 0.86
CA PHE A 146 -9.70 2.11 0.21
C PHE A 146 -9.03 1.70 -1.10
N ASN A 147 -9.55 2.20 -2.21
CA ASN A 147 -9.00 1.97 -3.54
C ASN A 147 -7.85 2.96 -3.80
N VAL A 148 -6.69 2.44 -4.19
CA VAL A 148 -5.50 3.26 -4.47
C VAL A 148 -5.28 3.40 -5.98
N GLY A 149 -5.23 4.63 -6.49
CA GLY A 149 -4.95 4.89 -7.90
C GLY A 149 -5.21 6.34 -8.36
N GLY A 150 -5.08 6.61 -9.66
CA GLY A 150 -5.60 7.84 -10.27
C GLY A 150 -4.80 9.13 -10.07
N GLY A 151 -3.50 9.07 -9.74
CA GLY A 151 -2.63 10.25 -9.83
C GLY A 151 -1.22 9.90 -10.30
N GLY A 152 -0.75 10.57 -11.35
CA GLY A 152 0.54 10.33 -12.02
C GLY A 152 0.50 9.25 -13.12
N PRO A 153 1.38 9.32 -14.15
CA PRO A 153 1.35 8.40 -15.28
C PRO A 153 1.52 6.98 -14.74
N SER A 154 0.48 6.18 -14.92
CA SER A 154 0.56 4.74 -14.73
C SER A 154 1.78 4.27 -15.52
N PRO A 155 2.80 3.63 -14.92
CA PRO A 155 3.80 2.95 -15.72
C PRO A 155 2.99 1.94 -16.53
N SER A 156 2.96 2.14 -17.84
CA SER A 156 2.37 1.23 -18.78
C SER A 156 2.86 -0.16 -18.38
N SER A 157 1.94 -1.04 -18.06
CA SER A 157 2.20 -2.46 -18.10
C SER A 157 2.53 -2.77 -19.56
N SER A 158 3.80 -2.56 -19.94
CA SER A 158 4.37 -3.17 -21.12
C SER A 158 4.39 -4.65 -20.80
N SER A 159 3.28 -5.32 -21.08
CA SER A 159 3.28 -6.75 -21.32
C SER A 159 4.08 -6.97 -22.61
N SER A 160 5.40 -6.90 -22.52
CA SER A 160 6.28 -7.50 -23.52
C SER A 160 6.15 -9.01 -23.35
N SER A 161 5.10 -9.56 -23.92
CA SER A 161 5.08 -10.94 -24.36
C SER A 161 6.20 -11.09 -25.39
N ALA A 162 7.39 -11.40 -24.91
CA ALA A 162 8.51 -11.83 -25.73
C ALA A 162 8.07 -13.12 -26.43
N ALA A 163 7.66 -13.01 -27.68
CA ALA A 163 7.57 -14.17 -28.57
C ALA A 163 9.02 -14.62 -28.87
N PRO A 164 9.38 -15.89 -28.65
CA PRO A 164 10.67 -16.40 -29.10
C PRO A 164 10.60 -16.59 -30.61
N SER A 165 11.19 -15.66 -31.37
CA SER A 165 11.43 -15.86 -32.80
C SER A 165 12.59 -16.84 -32.97
N CYS A 166 12.29 -18.13 -33.04
CA CYS A 166 13.22 -19.13 -33.54
C CYS A 166 13.19 -19.08 -35.08
N THR A 167 14.24 -18.56 -35.71
CA THR A 167 14.52 -18.77 -37.13
C THR A 167 15.68 -19.76 -37.28
N CYS A 168 15.41 -20.90 -37.91
CA CYS A 168 16.41 -21.91 -38.26
C CYS A 168 17.14 -21.47 -39.54
N PRO A 169 18.46 -21.72 -39.69
CA PRO A 169 19.18 -21.42 -40.92
C PRO A 169 19.04 -22.56 -41.95
N THR A 170 18.97 -22.19 -43.23
CA THR A 170 19.22 -23.07 -44.39
C THR A 170 20.50 -22.61 -45.07
#